data_AF-A0AA86PXJ0-F1
#
_entry.id   AF-A0AA86PXJ0-F1
#
_cell.length_a   1.000
_cell.length_b   1.000
_cell.length_c   1.000
_cell.angle_alpha   90.00
_cell.angle_beta   90.00
_cell.angle_gamma   90.00
#
_symmetry.space_group_name_H-M   'P 1'
#
loop_
_entity.id
_entity.type
_entity.pdbx_description
1 polymer ?
#
loop_
_entity_poly.entity_id
_entity_poly.type
_entity_poly.pdbx_seq_one_letter_code
_entity_poly.pdbx_strand_id
1 'polypeptide(L)'
;MFSPRYKEMHLEVNTEKCECTHPNFFNKSGIVNFLGQDFGKTTKPLAKQITDNLKKKFDGYAKLDIPNKDKLLLFCQCIVIACNYGPLIDVAEHCAENKQLYQKIDKQLMADMEEILHSNASSDALQQFAFDFKCQGGLGIILPGAYYGLR
;
A
#
# COMPACT_ATOMS: atom_id res chain seq x y z
N MET A 1 26.36 -3.76 20.31
CA MET A 1 27.33 -4.76 19.81
C MET A 1 26.55 -5.81 19.04
N PHE A 2 26.86 -6.05 17.77
CA PHE A 2 26.13 -7.04 16.96
C PHE A 2 26.49 -8.47 17.38
N SER A 3 25.53 -9.38 17.20
CA SER A 3 25.70 -10.80 17.56
C SER A 3 26.91 -11.43 16.86
N PRO A 4 27.73 -12.24 17.55
CA PRO A 4 28.82 -12.98 16.92
C PRO A 4 28.36 -13.92 15.79
N ARG A 5 27.09 -14.36 15.83
CA ARG A 5 26.48 -15.28 14.86
C ARG A 5 26.57 -14.80 13.40
N TYR A 6 26.56 -13.50 13.14
CA TYR A 6 26.66 -13.00 11.76
C TYR A 6 28.02 -13.37 11.12
N LYS A 7 29.11 -13.40 11.91
CA LYS A 7 30.44 -13.78 11.43
C LYS A 7 30.53 -15.28 11.14
N GLU A 8 29.88 -16.11 11.94
CA GLU A 8 29.76 -17.56 11.73
C GLU A 8 29.00 -17.88 10.43
N MET A 9 28.10 -17.00 10.02
CA MET A 9 27.31 -17.11 8.78
C MET A 9 27.99 -16.43 7.57
N HIS A 10 29.20 -15.90 7.72
CA HIS A 10 29.88 -15.10 6.68
C HIS A 10 29.04 -13.90 6.19
N LEU A 11 28.29 -13.28 7.10
CA LEU A 11 27.48 -12.09 6.83
C LEU A 11 28.12 -10.84 7.46
N GLU A 12 28.04 -9.72 6.76
CA GLU A 12 28.43 -8.41 7.25
C GLU A 12 27.20 -7.55 7.57
N VAL A 13 27.26 -6.83 8.69
CA VAL A 13 26.17 -5.95 9.12
C VAL A 13 26.39 -4.56 8.53
N ASN A 14 25.40 -4.07 7.78
CA ASN A 14 25.38 -2.68 7.33
C ASN A 14 24.96 -1.78 8.49
N THR A 15 25.95 -1.25 9.21
CA THR A 15 25.75 -0.36 10.38
C THR A 15 25.00 0.93 10.06
N GLU A 16 25.04 1.39 8.80
CA GLU A 16 24.37 2.63 8.37
C GLU A 16 22.86 2.44 8.25
N LYS A 17 22.39 1.22 7.94
CA LYS A 17 20.97 0.88 7.80
C LYS A 17 20.36 0.25 9.05
N CYS A 18 21.19 -0.12 10.04
CA CYS A 18 20.71 -0.72 11.27
C CYS A 18 20.27 0.35 12.27
N GLU A 19 18.96 0.42 12.50
CA GLU A 19 18.37 1.32 13.49
C GLU A 19 17.93 0.56 14.75
N CYS A 20 17.93 1.23 15.89
CA CYS A 20 17.46 0.69 17.17
C CYS A 20 16.35 1.58 17.74
N THR A 21 15.24 0.97 18.14
CA THR A 21 14.14 1.66 18.83
C THR A 21 14.37 1.79 20.34
N HIS A 22 15.44 1.19 20.89
CA HIS A 22 15.69 1.24 22.32
C HIS A 22 16.00 2.68 22.75
N PRO A 23 15.36 3.21 23.81
CA PRO A 23 15.51 4.61 24.25
C PRO A 23 16.95 5.09 24.48
N ASN A 24 17.88 4.14 24.67
CA ASN A 24 19.27 4.37 25.04
C ASN A 24 20.26 4.15 23.87
N PHE A 25 19.78 3.73 22.70
CA PHE A 25 20.62 3.44 21.54
C PHE A 25 20.15 4.26 20.34
N PHE A 26 20.76 5.44 20.21
CA PHE A 26 20.81 6.30 19.04
C PHE A 26 19.69 6.15 18.00
N ASN A 27 18.57 6.80 18.29
CA ASN A 27 17.75 7.46 17.28
C ASN A 27 17.17 8.74 17.92
N LYS A 28 17.54 9.92 17.41
CA LYS A 28 17.04 11.22 17.90
C LYS A 28 15.51 11.39 17.76
N SER A 29 14.85 10.54 16.97
CA SER A 29 13.41 10.54 16.72
C SER A 29 12.64 9.39 17.39
N GLY A 30 13.32 8.31 17.79
CA GLY A 30 12.68 7.10 18.32
C GLY A 30 11.75 6.38 17.33
N ILE A 31 11.87 6.66 16.02
CA ILE A 31 11.04 6.09 14.95
C ILE A 31 11.91 5.21 14.04
N VAL A 32 11.53 3.96 13.84
CA VAL A 32 12.17 3.04 12.89
C VAL A 32 11.20 2.70 11.76
N ASN A 33 11.67 2.72 10.52
CA ASN A 33 10.88 2.26 9.39
C ASN A 33 11.08 0.76 9.16
N PHE A 34 9.99 -0.02 9.23
CA PHE A 34 10.02 -1.45 8.99
C PHE A 34 8.89 -1.83 8.03
N LEU A 35 9.24 -2.52 6.93
CA LEU A 35 8.30 -2.88 5.85
C LEU A 35 7.49 -1.67 5.33
N GLY A 36 8.10 -0.49 5.32
CA GLY A 36 7.46 0.74 4.87
C GLY A 36 6.57 1.41 5.91
N GLN A 37 6.45 0.88 7.13
CA GLN A 37 5.69 1.50 8.22
C GLN A 37 6.61 2.12 9.26
N ASP A 38 6.26 3.31 9.75
CA ASP A 38 6.98 4.00 10.82
C ASP A 38 6.52 3.49 12.20
N PHE A 39 7.44 2.90 12.96
CA PHE A 39 7.25 2.43 14.32
C PHE A 39 7.93 3.37 15.31
N GLY A 40 7.16 4.00 16.18
CA GLY A 40 7.65 4.81 17.30
C GLY A 40 6.82 4.60 18.56
N LYS A 41 6.59 5.67 19.35
CA LYS A 41 5.66 5.61 20.50
C LYS A 41 4.23 5.23 20.07
N THR A 42 3.83 5.70 18.90
CA THR A 42 2.62 5.27 18.20
C THR A 42 2.99 4.87 16.78
N THR A 43 2.42 3.78 16.30
CA THR A 43 2.62 3.33 14.91
C THR A 43 1.81 4.22 13.98
N LYS A 44 2.45 4.79 12.95
CA LYS A 44 1.74 5.60 11.95
C LYS A 44 1.06 4.70 10.91
N PRO A 45 -0.14 5.06 10.41
CA PRO A 45 -0.81 4.31 9.37
C PRO A 45 -0.05 4.38 8.05
N LEU A 46 -0.17 3.32 7.25
CA LEU A 46 0.44 3.26 5.91
C LEU A 46 -0.34 4.06 4.85
N ALA A 47 -1.56 4.50 5.17
CA ALA A 47 -2.49 5.10 4.21
C ALA A 47 -1.86 6.23 3.39
N LYS A 48 -1.11 7.15 4.03
CA LYS A 48 -0.47 8.26 3.33
C LYS A 48 0.59 7.78 2.34
N GLN A 49 1.49 6.91 2.77
CA GLN A 49 2.53 6.35 1.91
C GLN A 49 1.96 5.55 0.74
N ILE A 50 0.90 4.79 0.98
CA ILE A 50 0.19 4.05 -0.06
C ILE A 50 -0.46 5.01 -1.03
N THR A 51 -1.15 6.04 -0.55
CA THR A 51 -1.75 7.07 -1.39
C THR A 51 -0.70 7.72 -2.28
N ASP A 52 0.43 8.13 -1.70
CA ASP A 52 1.52 8.79 -2.43
C ASP A 52 2.15 7.86 -3.48
N ASN A 53 2.35 6.57 -3.13
CA ASN A 53 2.89 5.56 -4.04
C ASN A 53 1.91 5.21 -5.17
N LEU A 54 0.63 5.07 -4.86
CA LEU A 54 -0.42 4.82 -5.83
C LEU A 54 -0.54 6.00 -6.78
N LYS A 55 -0.61 7.23 -6.26
CA LYS A 55 -0.66 8.45 -7.08
C LYS A 55 0.53 8.54 -8.05
N LYS A 56 1.76 8.31 -7.57
CA LYS A 56 2.94 8.29 -8.45
C LYS A 56 2.83 7.23 -9.55
N LYS A 57 2.30 6.05 -9.23
CA LYS A 57 2.10 4.98 -10.20
C LYS A 57 1.01 5.36 -11.21
N PHE A 58 -0.12 5.89 -10.76
CA PHE A 58 -1.21 6.38 -11.61
C PHE A 58 -0.76 7.50 -12.55
N ASP A 59 -0.11 8.53 -12.02
CA ASP A 59 0.44 9.63 -12.81
C ASP A 59 1.45 9.12 -13.85
N GLY A 60 2.19 8.05 -13.53
CA GLY A 60 3.06 7.36 -14.46
C GLY A 60 2.29 6.63 -15.57
N TYR A 61 1.27 5.84 -15.19
CA TYR A 61 0.47 5.04 -16.13
C TYR A 61 -0.38 5.88 -17.07
N ALA A 62 -1.03 6.93 -16.56
CA ALA A 62 -1.86 7.82 -17.36
C ALA A 62 -1.07 8.47 -18.51
N LYS A 63 0.23 8.72 -18.29
CA LYS A 63 1.15 9.31 -19.27
C LYS A 63 1.74 8.31 -20.28
N LEU A 64 1.50 7.01 -20.11
CA LEU A 64 1.99 6.02 -21.06
C LEU A 64 1.13 6.04 -22.32
N ASP A 65 1.78 6.21 -23.47
CA ASP A 65 1.16 6.09 -24.79
C ASP A 65 1.14 4.61 -25.23
N ILE A 66 0.29 3.82 -24.54
CA ILE A 66 0.09 2.40 -24.81
C ILE A 66 -1.41 2.10 -24.92
N PRO A 67 -1.80 1.00 -25.59
CA PRO A 67 -3.20 0.58 -25.67
C PRO A 67 -3.85 0.42 -24.29
N ASN A 68 -5.14 0.77 -24.17
CA ASN A 68 -5.89 0.68 -22.91
C ASN A 68 -5.89 -0.73 -22.30
N LYS A 69 -5.87 -1.77 -23.13
CA LYS A 69 -5.72 -3.15 -22.67
C LYS A 69 -4.42 -3.35 -21.88
N ASP A 70 -3.32 -2.75 -22.34
CA ASP A 70 -2.02 -2.86 -21.66
C ASP A 70 -1.98 -1.98 -20.41
N LYS A 71 -2.64 -0.81 -20.44
CA LYS A 71 -2.87 0.00 -19.23
C LYS A 71 -3.65 -0.78 -18.16
N LEU A 72 -4.70 -1.49 -18.56
CA LEU A 72 -5.48 -2.34 -17.65
C LEU A 72 -4.63 -3.48 -17.07
N LEU A 73 -3.81 -4.13 -17.89
CA LEU A 73 -2.89 -5.18 -17.41
C LEU A 73 -1.90 -4.63 -16.38
N LEU A 74 -1.29 -3.47 -16.64
CA LEU A 74 -0.38 -2.81 -15.71
C LEU A 74 -1.08 -2.36 -14.43
N PHE A 75 -2.29 -1.82 -14.54
CA PHE A 75 -3.13 -1.50 -13.39
C PHE A 75 -3.35 -2.76 -12.53
N CYS A 76 -3.77 -3.87 -13.14
CA CYS A 76 -4.01 -5.13 -12.45
C CYS A 76 -2.74 -5.68 -11.76
N GLN A 77 -1.57 -5.52 -12.39
CA GLN A 77 -0.32 -6.07 -11.89
C GLN A 77 0.35 -5.18 -10.84
N CYS A 78 0.19 -3.86 -10.90
CA CYS A 78 1.00 -2.94 -10.10
C CYS A 78 0.20 -2.10 -9.11
N ILE A 79 -1.05 -1.78 -9.43
CA ILE A 79 -1.95 -0.99 -8.59
C ILE A 79 -2.68 -1.90 -7.61
N VAL A 80 -3.35 -2.96 -8.09
CA VAL A 80 -4.11 -3.88 -7.23
C VAL A 80 -3.26 -4.44 -6.09
N ILE A 81 -2.03 -4.87 -6.39
CA ILE A 81 -1.11 -5.40 -5.39
C ILE A 81 -0.73 -4.33 -4.35
N ALA A 82 -0.52 -3.09 -4.79
CA ALA A 82 -0.14 -1.99 -3.91
C ALA A 82 -1.31 -1.50 -3.04
N CYS A 83 -2.53 -1.50 -3.58
CA CYS A 83 -3.75 -1.25 -2.82
C CYS A 83 -3.94 -2.31 -1.73
N ASN A 84 -3.79 -3.59 -2.07
CA ASN A 84 -4.01 -4.70 -1.14
C ASN A 84 -2.95 -4.77 -0.03
N TYR A 85 -1.73 -4.28 -0.27
CA TYR A 85 -0.62 -4.34 0.69
C TYR A 85 -0.96 -3.65 2.02
N GLY A 86 -1.45 -2.41 1.97
CA GLY A 86 -1.73 -1.60 3.15
C GLY A 86 -2.61 -2.25 4.19
N PRO A 87 -3.88 -2.55 3.87
CA PRO A 87 -4.81 -3.11 4.85
C PRO A 87 -4.34 -4.47 5.39
N LEU A 88 -3.47 -5.20 4.68
CA LEU A 88 -2.94 -6.47 5.15
C LEU A 88 -1.87 -6.32 6.22
N ILE A 89 -1.00 -5.32 6.08
CA ILE A 89 0.21 -5.16 6.89
C ILE A 89 0.20 -3.96 7.85
N ASP A 90 -0.78 -3.06 7.74
CA ASP A 90 -0.91 -1.91 8.63
C ASP A 90 -1.29 -2.37 10.05
N VAL A 91 -0.43 -2.04 11.01
CA VAL A 91 -0.64 -2.32 12.45
C VAL A 91 -0.88 -1.05 13.27
N ALA A 92 -1.22 0.06 12.63
CA ALA A 92 -1.60 1.29 13.31
C ALA A 92 -2.94 1.15 14.05
N GLU A 93 -3.14 1.95 15.09
CA GLU A 93 -4.39 1.97 15.85
C GLU A 93 -5.58 2.34 14.95
N HIS A 94 -6.69 1.64 15.12
CA HIS A 94 -7.91 1.91 14.37
C HIS A 94 -8.57 3.20 14.88
N CYS A 95 -8.50 4.25 14.09
CA CYS A 95 -9.20 5.50 14.34
C CYS A 95 -9.94 6.00 13.08
N ALA A 96 -10.88 6.93 13.29
CA ALA A 96 -11.70 7.49 12.22
C ALA A 96 -10.86 8.21 11.15
N GLU A 97 -9.76 8.86 11.53
CA GLU A 97 -8.87 9.56 10.62
C GLU A 97 -8.19 8.59 9.63
N ASN A 98 -7.65 7.48 10.13
CA ASN A 98 -7.00 6.47 9.30
C ASN A 98 -8.00 5.83 8.32
N LYS A 99 -9.23 5.55 8.79
CA LYS A 99 -10.31 5.06 7.91
C LYS A 99 -10.59 6.02 6.76
N GLN A 100 -10.68 7.32 7.04
CA GLN A 100 -10.92 8.33 6.01
C GLN A 100 -9.78 8.41 4.98
N LEU A 101 -8.51 8.25 5.42
CA LEU A 101 -7.38 8.21 4.50
C LEU A 101 -7.47 7.00 3.56
N TYR A 102 -7.82 5.84 4.08
CA TYR A 102 -8.01 4.64 3.26
C TYR A 102 -9.23 4.73 2.33
N GLN A 103 -10.32 5.36 2.76
CA GLN A 103 -11.47 5.63 1.88
C GLN A 103 -11.14 6.58 0.73
N LYS A 104 -10.16 7.48 0.88
CA LYS A 104 -9.69 8.31 -0.24
C LYS A 104 -8.96 7.49 -1.29
N ILE A 105 -8.20 6.47 -0.88
CA ILE A 105 -7.56 5.53 -1.81
C ILE A 105 -8.64 4.80 -2.61
N ASP A 106 -9.70 4.32 -1.95
CA ASP A 106 -10.81 3.64 -2.61
C ASP A 106 -11.45 4.49 -3.71
N LYS A 107 -11.76 5.76 -3.39
CA LYS A 107 -12.37 6.69 -4.34
C LYS A 107 -11.47 7.00 -5.54
N GLN A 108 -10.18 7.22 -5.28
CA GLN A 108 -9.22 7.49 -6.35
C GLN A 108 -9.08 6.27 -7.27
N LEU A 109 -8.99 5.07 -6.69
CA LEU A 109 -8.89 3.83 -7.43
C LEU A 109 -10.08 3.61 -8.38
N MET A 110 -11.30 3.89 -7.92
CA MET A 110 -12.49 3.77 -8.76
C MET A 110 -12.48 4.80 -9.89
N ALA A 111 -12.11 6.05 -9.61
CA ALA A 111 -12.00 7.09 -10.64
C ALA A 111 -10.97 6.71 -11.72
N ASP A 112 -9.81 6.19 -11.32
CA ASP A 112 -8.77 5.77 -12.25
C ASP A 112 -9.20 4.54 -13.08
N MET A 113 -9.98 3.64 -12.49
CA MET A 113 -10.59 2.51 -13.20
C MET A 113 -11.62 2.96 -14.24
N GLU A 114 -12.47 3.93 -13.89
CA GLU A 114 -13.45 4.53 -14.82
C GLU A 114 -12.72 5.11 -16.05
N GLU A 115 -11.61 5.83 -15.82
CA GLU A 115 -10.80 6.42 -16.88
C GLU A 115 -10.16 5.36 -17.78
N ILE A 116 -9.48 4.36 -17.20
CA ILE A 116 -8.75 3.33 -17.98
C ILE A 116 -9.70 2.45 -18.79
N LEU A 117 -10.84 2.09 -18.21
CA LEU A 117 -11.78 1.16 -18.83
C LEU A 117 -12.70 1.84 -19.84
N HIS A 118 -12.73 3.19 -19.88
CA HIS A 118 -13.68 3.99 -20.69
C HIS A 118 -15.09 3.41 -20.62
N SER A 119 -15.48 3.01 -19.42
CA SER A 119 -16.64 2.16 -19.20
C SER A 119 -17.90 3.02 -19.03
N ASN A 120 -18.94 2.70 -19.79
CA ASN A 120 -20.30 3.21 -19.54
C ASN A 120 -21.03 2.40 -18.43
N ALA A 121 -20.35 1.43 -17.80
CA ALA A 121 -20.93 0.69 -16.68
C ALA A 121 -21.23 1.65 -15.52
N SER A 122 -22.30 1.37 -14.78
CA SER A 122 -22.60 2.10 -13.57
C SER A 122 -21.46 1.97 -12.55
N SER A 123 -21.31 2.99 -11.72
CA SER A 123 -20.36 2.99 -10.60
C SER A 123 -20.45 1.71 -9.75
N ASP A 124 -21.68 1.23 -9.50
CA ASP A 124 -21.93 -0.03 -8.79
C ASP A 124 -21.38 -1.27 -9.50
N ALA A 125 -21.54 -1.39 -10.83
CA ALA A 125 -21.06 -2.52 -11.59
C ALA A 125 -19.53 -2.53 -11.70
N LEU A 126 -18.92 -1.36 -11.83
CA LEU A 126 -17.46 -1.21 -11.83
C LEU A 126 -16.87 -1.55 -10.46
N GLN A 127 -17.53 -1.08 -9.41
CA GLN A 127 -17.15 -1.38 -8.04
C GLN A 127 -17.26 -2.89 -7.77
N GLN A 128 -18.34 -3.55 -8.21
CA GLN A 128 -18.49 -5.00 -8.13
C GLN A 128 -17.35 -5.73 -8.87
N PHE A 129 -17.04 -5.33 -10.10
CA PHE A 129 -15.92 -5.89 -10.87
C PHE A 129 -14.57 -5.70 -10.17
N ALA A 130 -14.33 -4.54 -9.53
CA ALA A 130 -13.12 -4.30 -8.77
C ALA A 130 -12.97 -5.28 -7.59
N PHE A 131 -14.08 -5.61 -6.93
CA PHE A 131 -14.12 -6.44 -5.74
C PHE A 131 -14.17 -7.94 -5.99
N ASP A 132 -14.90 -8.35 -7.03
CA ASP A 132 -15.17 -9.75 -7.28
C ASP A 132 -13.88 -10.56 -7.36
N PHE A 133 -13.95 -11.80 -6.91
CA PHE A 133 -12.79 -12.68 -6.94
C PHE A 133 -12.32 -12.87 -8.38
N LYS A 134 -11.01 -13.03 -8.55
CA LYS A 134 -10.41 -13.31 -9.87
C LYS A 134 -11.00 -14.55 -10.54
N CYS A 135 -11.41 -15.55 -9.75
CA CYS A 135 -12.08 -16.75 -10.28
C CYS A 135 -13.48 -16.47 -10.86
N GLN A 136 -14.10 -15.35 -10.52
CA GLN A 136 -15.40 -14.89 -11.03
C GLN A 136 -15.24 -13.82 -12.12
N GLY A 137 -14.00 -13.50 -12.50
CA GLY A 137 -13.70 -12.47 -13.50
C GLY A 137 -13.47 -11.07 -12.94
N GLY A 138 -13.49 -10.87 -11.61
CA GLY A 138 -13.17 -9.59 -10.98
C GLY A 138 -11.67 -9.37 -10.75
N LEU A 139 -11.32 -8.22 -10.16
CA LEU A 139 -9.93 -7.84 -9.91
C LEU A 139 -9.40 -8.31 -8.54
N GLY A 140 -10.29 -8.66 -7.60
CA GLY A 140 -9.92 -9.06 -6.24
C GLY A 140 -9.22 -7.95 -5.46
N ILE A 141 -9.65 -6.71 -5.62
CA ILE A 141 -9.13 -5.56 -4.89
C ILE A 141 -9.69 -5.59 -3.46
N ILE A 142 -8.79 -5.61 -2.48
CA ILE A 142 -9.11 -5.35 -1.09
C ILE A 142 -9.10 -3.83 -0.94
N LEU A 143 -10.28 -3.20 -1.07
CA LEU A 143 -10.36 -1.76 -0.87
C LEU A 143 -9.95 -1.41 0.56
N PRO A 144 -8.84 -0.68 0.74
CA PRO A 144 -8.31 -0.43 2.07
C PRO A 144 -9.34 0.23 2.98
N GLY A 145 -10.17 1.16 2.49
CA GLY A 145 -11.15 1.87 3.31
C GLY A 145 -12.36 1.02 3.70
N ALA A 146 -12.77 0.10 2.83
CA ALA A 146 -13.83 -0.87 3.12
C ALA A 146 -13.39 -1.92 4.15
N TYR A 147 -12.11 -2.33 4.12
CA TYR A 147 -11.56 -3.32 5.03
C TYR A 147 -10.98 -2.75 6.35
N TYR A 148 -10.74 -1.43 6.42
CA TYR A 148 -10.18 -0.81 7.61
C TYR A 148 -11.13 -0.89 8.81
N GLY A 149 -10.70 -1.56 9.88
CA GLY A 149 -11.48 -1.76 11.11
C GLY A 149 -12.45 -2.94 11.09
N LEU A 150 -12.37 -3.82 10.09
CA LEU A 150 -13.02 -5.15 10.13
C LEU A 150 -12.14 -6.22 10.80
N ARG A 151 -10.98 -5.84 11.33
CA ARG A 151 -10.13 -6.65 12.21
C ARG A 151 -10.39 -6.29 13.67
#